data_AF-A0A537VBF5-F1
#
_entry.id   AF-A0A537VBF5-F1
#
_cell.length_a   1.000
_cell.length_b   1.000
_cell.length_c   1.000
_cell.angle_alpha   90.00
_cell.angle_beta   90.00
_cell.angle_gamma   90.00
#
_symmetry.space_group_name_H-M   'P 1'
#
loop_
_entity.id
_entity.type
_entity.pdbx_description
1 polymer ?
#
loop_
_entity_poly.entity_id
_entity_poly.type
_entity_poly.pdbx_seq_one_letter_code
_entity_poly.pdbx_strand_id
1 'polypeptide(L)'
;ERNVAAQMILEEVGKREGMTASDEEIAHELAEHANALGKNPDELQSQLESGGRMGALAADIIRRKALDLIVGNVDVKDEAKPA
;
A
#
# COMPACT_ATOMS: atom_id res chain seq x y z
N GLU A 1 3.00 15.04 14.76
CA GLU A 1 2.43 14.02 15.66
C GLU A 1 1.25 13.25 15.07
N ARG A 2 0.22 13.87 14.49
CA ARG A 2 -0.96 13.15 13.93
C ARG A 2 -0.66 12.04 12.90
N ASN A 3 0.36 12.19 12.05
CA ASN A 3 0.71 11.18 11.04
C ASN A 3 1.28 9.89 11.64
N VAL A 4 1.99 9.97 12.78
CA VAL A 4 2.60 8.79 13.41
C VAL A 4 1.51 7.90 14.02
N ALA A 5 0.52 8.51 14.68
CA ALA A 5 -0.60 7.77 15.25
C ALA A 5 -1.41 7.03 14.15
N ALA A 6 -1.66 7.69 13.02
CA ALA A 6 -2.35 7.06 11.88
C ALA A 6 -1.53 5.89 11.30
N GLN A 7 -0.21 6.04 11.16
CA GLN A 7 0.67 4.98 10.71
C GLN A 7 0.65 3.77 11.66
N MET A 8 0.71 4.01 12.98
CA MET A 8 0.67 2.95 13.99
C MET A 8 -0.68 2.20 14.00
N ILE A 9 -1.79 2.90 13.80
CA ILE A 9 -3.12 2.27 13.70
C ILE A 9 -3.19 1.35 12.48
N LEU A 10 -2.71 1.81 11.33
CA LEU A 10 -2.70 1.01 10.09
C LEU A 10 -1.80 -0.22 10.22
N GLU A 11 -0.66 -0.11 10.88
CA GLU A 11 0.23 -1.24 11.17
C GLU A 11 -0.43 -2.29 12.08
N GLU A 12 -1.14 -1.85 13.13
CA GLU A 12 -1.83 -2.78 14.03
C GLU A 12 -3.05 -3.45 13.37
N VAL A 13 -3.76 -2.76 12.48
CA VAL A 13 -4.83 -3.36 11.66
C VAL A 13 -4.26 -4.42 10.72
N GLY A 14 -3.17 -4.11 10.01
CA GLY A 14 -2.50 -5.07 9.13
C GLY A 14 -2.04 -6.34 9.85
N LYS A 15 -1.47 -6.20 11.06
CA LYS A 15 -1.08 -7.36 11.89
C LYS A 15 -2.26 -8.19 12.36
N ARG A 16 -3.33 -7.56 12.85
CA ARG A 16 -4.51 -8.26 13.38
C ARG A 16 -5.22 -9.08 12.30
N GLU A 17 -5.29 -8.55 11.10
CA GLU A 17 -5.94 -9.19 9.95
C GLU A 17 -5.00 -10.12 9.17
N GLY A 18 -3.74 -10.25 9.58
CA GLY A 18 -2.75 -11.07 8.88
C GLY A 18 -2.48 -10.59 7.45
N MET A 19 -2.60 -9.29 7.20
CA MET A 19 -2.43 -8.72 5.87
C MET A 19 -0.99 -8.87 5.39
N THR A 20 -0.83 -9.51 4.25
CA THR A 20 0.43 -9.60 3.52
C THR A 20 0.31 -8.90 2.18
N ALA A 21 1.43 -8.41 1.67
CA ALA A 21 1.54 -8.06 0.26
C ALA A 21 1.72 -9.38 -0.51
N SER A 22 0.77 -9.68 -1.38
CA SER A 22 0.88 -10.83 -2.28
C SER A 22 1.87 -10.54 -3.42
N ASP A 23 2.43 -11.59 -4.02
CA ASP A 23 3.35 -11.47 -5.15
C ASP A 23 2.70 -10.73 -6.33
N GLU A 24 1.40 -10.92 -6.52
CA GLU A 24 0.59 -10.24 -7.55
C GLU A 24 0.48 -8.73 -7.29
N GLU A 25 0.22 -8.33 -6.04
CA GLU A 25 0.17 -6.91 -5.64
C GLU A 25 1.55 -6.25 -5.77
N ILE A 26 2.61 -6.96 -5.39
CA ILE A 26 3.98 -6.49 -5.53
C ILE A 26 4.34 -6.30 -7.01
N ALA A 27 4.00 -7.27 -7.86
CA ALA A 27 4.23 -7.19 -9.30
C ALA A 27 3.45 -6.03 -9.94
N HIS A 28 2.19 -5.84 -9.53
CA HIS A 28 1.37 -4.71 -9.98
C HIS A 28 1.98 -3.36 -9.60
N GLU A 29 2.35 -3.17 -8.32
CA GLU A 29 2.99 -1.92 -7.88
C GLU A 29 4.34 -1.66 -8.55
N LEU A 30 5.13 -2.71 -8.77
CA LEU A 30 6.37 -2.62 -9.54
C LEU A 30 6.10 -2.14 -10.96
N ALA A 31 5.09 -2.69 -11.63
CA ALA A 31 4.72 -2.28 -12.98
C ALA A 31 4.28 -0.81 -13.03
N GLU A 32 3.43 -0.39 -12.11
CA GLU A 32 2.95 0.99 -12.01
C GLU A 32 4.09 1.98 -11.74
N HIS A 33 4.96 1.67 -10.77
CA HIS A 33 6.13 2.50 -10.46
C HIS A 33 7.13 2.55 -11.60
N ALA A 34 7.39 1.41 -12.26
CA ALA A 34 8.31 1.35 -13.38
C ALA A 34 7.78 2.17 -14.56
N ASN A 35 6.48 2.07 -14.87
CA ASN A 35 5.82 2.88 -15.88
C ASN A 35 5.93 4.38 -15.57
N ALA A 36 5.64 4.78 -14.32
CA ALA A 36 5.77 6.18 -13.88
C ALA A 36 7.20 6.73 -13.99
N LEU A 37 8.21 5.88 -13.84
CA LEU A 37 9.63 6.23 -13.95
C LEU A 37 10.20 6.03 -15.37
N GLY A 38 9.43 5.51 -16.32
CA GLY A 38 9.90 5.14 -17.64
C GLY A 38 10.95 4.02 -17.63
N LYS A 39 10.92 3.14 -16.64
CA LYS A 39 11.85 2.02 -16.44
C LYS A 39 11.16 0.68 -16.73
N ASN A 40 11.97 -0.37 -16.89
CA ASN A 40 11.46 -1.74 -16.94
C ASN A 40 11.12 -2.23 -15.50
N PRO A 41 9.98 -2.92 -15.28
CA PRO A 41 9.63 -3.51 -13.98
C PRO A 41 10.71 -4.42 -13.39
N ASP A 42 11.35 -5.27 -14.19
CA ASP A 42 12.39 -6.20 -13.74
C ASP A 42 13.66 -5.45 -13.27
N GLU A 43 13.99 -4.35 -13.97
CA GLU A 43 15.10 -3.48 -13.60
C GLU A 43 14.81 -2.75 -12.28
N LEU A 44 13.58 -2.26 -12.12
CA LEU A 44 13.15 -1.61 -10.89
C LEU A 44 13.12 -2.60 -9.72
N GLN A 45 12.64 -3.83 -9.93
CA GLN A 45 12.66 -4.88 -8.93
C GLN A 45 14.08 -5.16 -8.46
N SER A 46 15.01 -5.38 -9.40
CA SER A 46 16.42 -5.61 -9.10
C SER A 46 17.04 -4.47 -8.29
N GLN A 47 16.67 -3.21 -8.60
CA GLN A 47 17.11 -2.02 -7.87
C GLN A 47 16.56 -1.98 -6.44
N LEU A 48 15.28 -2.32 -6.25
CA LEU A 48 14.65 -2.35 -4.93
C LEU A 48 15.16 -3.50 -4.08
N GLU A 49 15.40 -4.67 -4.66
CA GLU A 49 16.01 -5.83 -3.99
C GLU A 49 17.44 -5.50 -3.53
N SER A 50 18.28 -5.01 -4.44
CA SER A 50 19.66 -4.63 -4.13
C SER A 50 19.75 -3.50 -3.09
N GLY A 51 18.75 -2.62 -3.06
CA GLY A 51 18.63 -1.54 -2.08
C GLY A 51 17.96 -1.94 -0.76
N GLY A 52 17.50 -3.19 -0.61
CA GLY A 52 16.75 -3.64 0.56
C GLY A 52 15.40 -2.93 0.74
N ARG A 53 14.83 -2.37 -0.33
CA ARG A 53 13.61 -1.56 -0.32
C ARG A 53 12.34 -2.35 -0.64
N MET A 54 12.45 -3.63 -0.97
CA MET A 54 11.28 -4.50 -1.20
C MET A 54 10.34 -4.56 0.02
N GLY A 55 10.90 -4.55 1.23
CA GLY A 55 10.10 -4.50 2.45
C GLY A 55 9.29 -3.20 2.60
N ALA A 56 9.82 -2.08 2.11
CA ALA A 56 9.09 -0.82 2.12
C ALA A 56 7.92 -0.83 1.11
N LEU A 57 8.13 -1.41 -0.07
CA LEU A 57 7.07 -1.59 -1.06
C LEU A 57 5.93 -2.46 -0.51
N ALA A 58 6.27 -3.60 0.11
CA ALA A 58 5.31 -4.47 0.76
C ALA A 58 4.57 -3.77 1.91
N ALA A 59 5.27 -2.97 2.73
CA ALA A 59 4.66 -2.21 3.80
C ALA A 59 3.66 -1.16 3.28
N ASP A 60 3.96 -0.50 2.15
CA ASP A 60 3.07 0.48 1.56
C ASP A 60 1.80 -0.16 0.95
N ILE A 61 1.93 -1.36 0.36
CA ILE A 61 0.78 -2.17 -0.07
C ILE A 61 -0.11 -2.50 1.12
N ILE A 62 0.46 -3.04 2.20
CA ILE A 62 -0.28 -3.41 3.42
C ILE A 62 -0.97 -2.18 4.01
N ARG A 63 -0.28 -1.03 4.04
CA ARG A 63 -0.83 0.22 4.57
C ARG A 63 -2.04 0.70 3.76
N ARG A 64 -1.99 0.58 2.44
CA ARG A 64 -3.11 0.92 1.55
C ARG A 64 -4.30 -0.03 1.77
N LYS A 65 -4.04 -1.33 1.85
CA LYS A 65 -5.07 -2.34 2.17
C LYS A 65 -5.73 -2.08 3.53
N ALA A 66 -4.94 -1.75 4.54
CA ALA A 66 -5.45 -1.40 5.86
C ALA A 66 -6.28 -0.11 5.83
N LEU A 67 -5.89 0.88 5.02
CA LEU A 67 -6.66 2.10 4.82
C LEU A 67 -7.98 1.80 4.10
N ASP A 68 -7.96 1.02 3.02
CA ASP A 68 -9.15 0.61 2.27
C ASP A 68 -10.12 -0.19 3.14
N LEU A 69 -9.60 -1.04 4.03
CA LEU A 69 -10.41 -1.74 5.03
C LEU A 69 -11.07 -0.75 6.00
N ILE A 70 -10.33 0.22 6.54
CA ILE A 70 -10.87 1.22 7.46
C ILE A 70 -11.93 2.07 6.75
N VAL A 71 -11.64 2.57 5.55
CA VAL A 71 -12.58 3.39 4.76
C VAL A 71 -13.81 2.58 4.35
N GLY A 72 -13.62 1.32 3.92
CA GLY A 72 -14.72 0.43 3.54
C GLY A 72 -15.59 -0.03 4.72
N ASN A 73 -15.05 -0.06 5.94
CA ASN A 73 -15.80 -0.33 7.17
C ASN A 73 -16.46 0.92 7.78
N VAL A 74 -16.03 2.12 7.39
CA VAL A 74 -16.76 3.35 7.69
C VAL A 74 -18.00 3.33 6.81
N ASP A 75 -19.15 2.99 7.43
CA ASP A 75 -20.49 3.14 6.88
C ASP A 75 -20.52 4.35 5.95
N VAL A 76 -20.66 4.10 4.65
CA VAL A 76 -20.81 5.11 3.61
C VAL A 76 -22.16 5.77 3.86
N LYS A 77 -22.22 6.64 4.87
CA LYS A 77 -23.07 7.83 4.81
C LYS A 77 -22.41 8.75 3.79
N ASP A 78 -22.62 8.37 2.53
CA ASP A 78 -22.47 9.24 1.38
C ASP A 78 -23.31 10.49 1.68
N GLU A 79 -22.67 11.57 2.13
CA GLU A 79 -23.19 12.89 1.77
C GLU A 79 -22.89 13.07 0.29
N ALA A 80 -23.75 12.46 -0.53
CA ALA A 80 -23.89 12.79 -1.92
C ALA A 80 -24.08 14.31 -2.00
N LYS A 81 -23.06 15.01 -2.51
CA LYS A 81 -23.18 16.42 -2.86
C LYS A 81 -24.39 16.58 -3.79
N PRO A 82 -25.42 17.37 -3.44
CA PRO A 82 -26.46 17.69 -4.41
C PRO A 82 -25.86 18.61 -5.47
N ALA A 83 -26.22 18.32 -6.72
CA ALA A 83 -25.99 19.17 -7.89
C ALA A 83 -26.68 20.54 -7.75
#